data_AF-A0A3N2KKY9-F1
#
_entry.id   AF-A0A3N2KKY9-F1
#
_cell.length_a   1.000
_cell.length_b   1.000
_cell.length_c   1.000
_cell.angle_alpha   90.00
_cell.angle_beta   90.00
_cell.angle_gamma   90.00
#
_symmetry.space_group_name_H-M   'P 1'
#
loop_
_entity.id
_entity.type
_entity.pdbx_description
1 polymer ?
#
loop_
_entity_poly.entity_id
_entity_poly.type
_entity_poly.pdbx_seq_one_letter_code
_entity_poly.pdbx_strand_id
1 'polypeptide(L)'
;MKTADKIKNIFQTTGDSLASIFKVALMSRRLSPSASRKDSTLIIMGNGPSLREAIDSHGDVLEKYDLLSVNFAPLSADFFSLRPEMHLLADGVFFQPDAPGNVAEMWSALSKADWRMSLYVPVKYRSCLALKTLPSNIKVRYFNLTPASGWGWLVRRLFRAGLAMPRPRNVLVPSLMTAIREGYSRIVLTGADHSWSKSLWVTDNNRVVTVQPHFYEDNEKERERVESLYKDIRIHQIYESFSIAFRSYFAVKDFADSEGVEILNATPGSFIDAFPRTRLELLG
;
A
#
# COMPACT_ATOMS: atom_id res chain seq x y z
N MET A 1 -18.34 -24.53 -17.57
CA MET A 1 -19.09 -23.88 -16.46
C MET A 1 -20.58 -24.19 -16.60
N LYS A 2 -21.21 -24.71 -15.55
CA LYS A 2 -22.64 -25.08 -15.57
C LYS A 2 -23.50 -23.81 -15.57
N THR A 3 -24.69 -23.84 -16.19
CA THR A 3 -25.58 -22.67 -16.33
C THR A 3 -25.89 -21.97 -14.98
N ALA A 4 -25.98 -22.75 -13.90
CA ALA A 4 -26.15 -22.23 -12.54
C ALA A 4 -24.97 -21.33 -12.08
N ASP A 5 -23.73 -21.68 -12.41
CA ASP A 5 -22.55 -20.89 -12.05
C ASP A 5 -22.54 -19.54 -12.77
N LYS A 6 -22.98 -19.52 -14.03
CA LYS A 6 -23.10 -18.29 -14.82
C LYS A 6 -24.15 -17.35 -14.21
N ILE A 7 -25.32 -17.87 -13.84
CA ILE A 7 -26.40 -17.10 -13.22
C ILE A 7 -25.93 -16.54 -11.88
N LYS A 8 -25.32 -17.37 -11.03
CA LYS A 8 -24.75 -16.93 -9.74
C LYS A 8 -23.74 -15.80 -9.91
N ASN A 9 -22.83 -15.92 -10.88
CA ASN A 9 -21.83 -14.89 -11.16
C ASN A 9 -22.47 -13.57 -11.61
N ILE A 10 -23.54 -13.60 -12.41
CA ILE A 10 -24.25 -12.38 -12.84
C ILE A 10 -24.88 -11.68 -11.64
N PHE A 11 -25.61 -12.41 -10.79
CA PHE A 11 -26.23 -11.85 -9.58
C PHE A 11 -25.18 -11.28 -8.62
N GLN A 12 -24.09 -12.02 -8.39
CA GLN A 12 -23.00 -11.56 -7.54
C GLN A 12 -22.34 -10.29 -8.09
N THR A 13 -22.01 -10.26 -9.39
CA THR A 13 -21.39 -9.09 -10.03
C THR A 13 -22.30 -7.86 -9.96
N THR A 14 -23.61 -8.07 -10.14
CA THR A 14 -24.61 -7.00 -10.05
C THR A 14 -24.71 -6.45 -8.62
N GLY A 15 -24.83 -7.34 -7.64
CA GLY A 15 -24.85 -6.96 -6.22
C GLY A 15 -23.59 -6.21 -5.80
N ASP A 16 -22.41 -6.70 -6.19
CA ASP A 16 -21.12 -6.06 -5.92
C ASP A 16 -21.02 -4.66 -6.54
N SER A 17 -21.55 -4.50 -7.76
CA SER A 17 -21.56 -3.21 -8.48
C SER A 17 -22.45 -2.20 -7.77
N LEU A 18 -23.66 -2.59 -7.37
CA LEU A 18 -24.59 -1.73 -6.63
C LEU A 18 -24.02 -1.34 -5.27
N ALA A 19 -23.44 -2.31 -4.54
CA ALA A 19 -22.77 -2.05 -3.28
C ALA A 19 -21.58 -1.09 -3.44
N SER A 20 -20.83 -1.19 -4.55
CA SER A 20 -19.72 -0.29 -4.84
C SER A 20 -20.17 1.13 -5.14
N ILE A 21 -21.24 1.30 -5.92
CA ILE A 21 -21.85 2.62 -6.17
C ILE A 21 -22.29 3.25 -4.85
N PHE A 22 -22.99 2.49 -4.01
CA PHE A 22 -23.44 2.97 -2.70
C PHE A 22 -22.27 3.36 -1.79
N LYS A 23 -21.23 2.52 -1.69
CA LYS A 23 -20.00 2.83 -0.92
C LYS A 23 -19.32 4.10 -1.44
N VAL A 24 -19.20 4.26 -2.75
CA VAL A 24 -18.59 5.47 -3.35
C VAL A 24 -19.40 6.71 -3.01
N ALA A 25 -20.72 6.66 -3.16
CA ALA A 25 -21.59 7.78 -2.81
C ALA A 25 -21.46 8.16 -1.32
N LEU A 26 -21.41 7.17 -0.43
CA LEU A 26 -21.35 7.39 1.02
C LEU A 26 -19.97 7.83 1.51
N MET A 27 -18.90 7.18 1.02
CA MET A 27 -17.56 7.24 1.61
C MET A 27 -16.58 8.11 0.83
N SER A 28 -16.73 8.22 -0.50
CA SER A 28 -15.77 8.97 -1.31
C SER A 28 -16.01 10.47 -1.22
N ARG A 29 -14.93 11.25 -1.25
CA ARG A 29 -14.96 12.71 -1.14
C ARG A 29 -14.05 13.34 -2.20
N ARG A 30 -14.10 14.67 -2.30
CA ARG A 30 -13.25 15.46 -3.20
C ARG A 30 -11.78 15.22 -2.88
N LEU A 31 -11.10 14.59 -3.82
CA LEU A 31 -9.69 14.26 -3.79
C LEU A 31 -8.86 15.33 -4.51
N SER A 32 -7.53 15.21 -4.43
CA SER A 32 -6.63 16.06 -5.21
C SER A 32 -6.71 15.74 -6.71
N PRO A 33 -6.50 16.74 -7.59
CA PRO A 33 -6.50 16.52 -9.04
C PRO A 33 -5.45 15.49 -9.43
N SER A 34 -5.73 14.74 -10.50
CA SER A 34 -4.74 13.90 -11.16
C SER A 34 -3.72 14.77 -11.90
N ALA A 35 -2.53 14.23 -12.14
CA ALA A 35 -1.56 14.88 -13.01
C ALA A 35 -1.78 14.46 -14.48
N SER A 36 -1.16 15.20 -15.39
CA SER A 36 -1.02 14.75 -16.78
C SER A 36 -0.11 13.53 -16.86
N ARG A 37 -0.28 12.72 -17.90
CA ARG A 37 0.61 11.60 -18.20
C ARG A 37 2.05 12.13 -18.34
N LYS A 38 3.00 11.41 -17.74
CA LYS A 38 4.43 11.65 -17.81
C LYS A 38 5.12 10.36 -18.21
N ASP A 39 6.07 10.49 -19.12
CA ASP A 39 6.90 9.36 -19.53
C ASP A 39 8.08 9.22 -18.58
N SER A 40 7.78 8.92 -17.32
CA SER A 40 8.78 8.77 -16.26
C SER A 40 8.48 7.55 -15.40
N THR A 41 9.53 7.09 -14.72
CA THR A 41 9.47 5.94 -13.81
C THR A 41 9.37 6.43 -12.37
N LEU A 42 8.45 5.83 -11.60
CA LEU A 42 8.41 5.93 -10.15
C LEU A 42 8.92 4.63 -9.52
N ILE A 43 9.80 4.73 -8.54
CA ILE A 43 10.13 3.59 -7.67
C ILE A 43 9.34 3.74 -6.37
N ILE A 44 8.45 2.78 -6.10
CA ILE A 44 7.75 2.67 -4.82
C ILE A 44 8.60 1.79 -3.90
N MET A 45 9.06 2.40 -2.81
CA MET A 45 9.78 1.75 -1.73
C MET A 45 8.77 1.31 -0.66
N GLY A 46 8.49 0.01 -0.61
CA GLY A 46 7.78 -0.60 0.52
C GLY A 46 8.65 -0.64 1.78
N ASN A 47 8.11 -1.15 2.88
CA ASN A 47 8.83 -1.23 4.16
C ASN A 47 9.17 -2.67 4.55
N GLY A 48 9.32 -3.56 3.57
CA GLY A 48 9.71 -4.93 3.82
C GLY A 48 11.23 -5.07 4.02
N PRO A 49 11.69 -6.19 4.60
CA PRO A 49 13.06 -6.37 5.05
C PRO A 49 14.10 -6.25 3.92
N SER A 50 13.75 -6.62 2.69
CA SER A 50 14.66 -6.49 1.53
C SER A 50 14.95 -5.05 1.11
N LEU A 51 14.21 -4.06 1.60
CA LEU A 51 14.46 -2.65 1.24
C LEU A 51 15.87 -2.22 1.64
N ARG A 52 16.37 -2.66 2.80
CA ARG A 52 17.67 -2.23 3.32
C ARG A 52 18.80 -2.61 2.36
N GLU A 53 18.81 -3.88 1.94
CA GLU A 53 19.79 -4.39 0.97
C GLU A 53 19.68 -3.66 -0.38
N ALA A 54 18.46 -3.34 -0.82
CA ALA A 54 18.24 -2.58 -2.05
C ALA A 54 18.83 -1.16 -1.97
N ILE A 55 18.71 -0.48 -0.83
CA ILE A 55 19.29 0.86 -0.63
C ILE A 55 20.81 0.77 -0.56
N ASP A 56 21.34 -0.17 0.22
CA ASP A 56 22.79 -0.34 0.41
C ASP A 56 23.50 -0.74 -0.91
N SER A 57 22.84 -1.54 -1.76
CA SER A 57 23.45 -2.07 -2.99
C SER A 57 23.15 -1.25 -4.26
N HIS A 58 22.06 -0.48 -4.27
CA HIS A 58 21.55 0.19 -5.47
C HIS A 58 21.08 1.63 -5.21
N GLY A 59 21.58 2.29 -4.16
CA GLY A 59 21.24 3.68 -3.85
C GLY A 59 21.47 4.65 -5.02
N ASP A 60 22.55 4.44 -5.77
CA ASP A 60 22.91 5.22 -6.97
C ASP A 60 21.87 5.09 -8.11
N VAL A 61 21.20 3.94 -8.21
CA VAL A 61 20.08 3.74 -9.12
C VAL A 61 18.84 4.46 -8.59
N LEU A 62 18.54 4.32 -7.30
CA LEU A 62 17.36 4.93 -6.68
C LEU A 62 17.37 6.47 -6.85
N GLU A 63 18.52 7.11 -6.67
CA GLU A 63 18.69 8.57 -6.81
C GLU A 63 18.41 9.11 -8.21
N LYS A 64 18.36 8.24 -9.24
CA LYS A 64 18.08 8.64 -10.64
C LYS A 64 16.60 8.72 -10.97
N TYR A 65 15.72 8.25 -10.09
CA TYR A 65 14.28 8.16 -10.34
C TYR A 65 13.47 8.89 -9.28
N ASP A 66 12.24 9.27 -9.65
CA ASP A 66 11.27 9.70 -8.65
C ASP A 66 11.00 8.53 -7.68
N LEU A 67 10.91 8.84 -6.39
CA LEU A 67 10.70 7.88 -5.31
C LEU A 67 9.39 8.14 -4.57
N LEU A 68 8.71 7.05 -4.22
CA LEU A 68 7.58 7.04 -3.28
C LEU A 68 7.93 6.19 -2.08
N SER A 69 7.97 6.82 -0.91
CA SER A 69 8.11 6.13 0.39
C SER A 69 6.76 6.00 1.10
N VAL A 70 6.66 5.08 2.06
CA VAL A 70 5.38 4.78 2.73
C VAL A 70 5.49 4.72 4.26
N ASN A 71 4.41 5.07 4.94
CA ASN A 71 4.22 4.83 6.38
C ASN A 71 5.39 5.34 7.25
N PHE A 72 6.05 4.48 8.02
CA PHE A 72 7.10 4.83 8.98
C PHE A 72 8.47 5.15 8.35
N ALA A 73 8.59 5.23 7.02
CA ALA A 73 9.85 5.58 6.35
C ALA A 73 10.56 6.84 6.92
N PRO A 74 9.86 7.92 7.36
CA PRO A 74 10.53 9.09 7.93
C PRO A 74 11.36 8.84 9.18
N LEU A 75 11.22 7.68 9.84
CA LEU A 75 12.03 7.32 10.99
C LEU A 75 13.44 6.82 10.61
N SER A 76 13.71 6.52 9.33
CA SER A 76 15.04 6.08 8.89
C SER A 76 15.88 7.23 8.36
N ALA A 77 17.21 7.13 8.51
CA ALA A 77 18.15 8.05 7.87
C ALA A 77 18.05 7.97 6.34
N ASP A 78 17.76 6.79 5.80
CA ASP A 78 17.65 6.56 4.36
C ASP A 78 16.56 7.45 3.72
N PHE A 79 15.46 7.75 4.44
CA PHE A 79 14.43 8.66 3.95
C PHE A 79 14.97 10.08 3.70
N PHE A 80 15.84 10.59 4.57
CA PHE A 80 16.46 11.91 4.43
C PHE A 80 17.58 11.93 3.39
N SER A 81 18.27 10.80 3.19
CA SER A 81 19.29 10.66 2.15
C SER A 81 18.67 10.58 0.75
N LEU A 82 17.64 9.74 0.59
CA LEU A 82 16.99 9.48 -0.70
C LEU A 82 16.00 10.58 -1.11
N ARG A 83 15.53 11.40 -0.17
CA ARG A 83 14.70 12.59 -0.43
C ARG A 83 13.51 12.35 -1.37
N PRO A 84 12.60 11.40 -1.05
CA PRO A 84 11.54 11.01 -1.97
C PRO A 84 10.56 12.17 -2.31
N GLU A 85 10.18 12.28 -3.57
CA GLU A 85 9.22 13.26 -4.08
C GLU A 85 7.81 13.01 -3.56
N MET A 86 7.52 11.75 -3.21
CA MET A 86 6.22 11.31 -2.72
C MET A 86 6.37 10.54 -1.40
N HIS A 87 5.49 10.83 -0.45
CA HIS A 87 5.30 10.01 0.74
C HIS A 87 3.82 9.69 0.92
N LEU A 88 3.47 8.44 1.25
CA LEU A 88 2.08 8.02 1.40
C LEU A 88 1.82 7.35 2.75
N LEU A 89 0.81 7.87 3.45
CA LEU A 89 0.26 7.28 4.67
C LEU A 89 -1.12 6.71 4.32
N ALA A 90 -1.39 5.44 4.64
CA ALA A 90 -2.70 4.83 4.35
C ALA A 90 -3.47 4.35 5.58
N ASP A 91 -2.76 3.93 6.63
CA ASP A 91 -3.38 3.37 7.83
C ASP A 91 -4.01 4.47 8.69
N GLY A 92 -5.15 4.16 9.32
CA GLY A 92 -5.82 5.05 10.24
C GLY A 92 -5.01 5.36 11.51
N VAL A 93 -4.11 4.46 11.91
CA VAL A 93 -3.27 4.64 13.11
C VAL A 93 -2.46 5.93 13.06
N PHE A 94 -2.03 6.38 11.87
CA PHE A 94 -1.25 7.61 11.72
C PHE A 94 -2.01 8.89 12.04
N PHE A 95 -3.34 8.82 12.13
CA PHE A 95 -4.21 9.99 12.26
C PHE A 95 -4.99 10.02 13.57
N GLN A 96 -4.71 9.09 14.49
CA GLN A 96 -5.33 9.05 15.81
C GLN A 96 -4.54 9.94 16.78
N PRO A 97 -5.19 10.78 17.60
CA PRO A 97 -4.49 11.63 18.59
C PRO A 97 -3.70 10.81 19.62
N ASP A 98 -4.21 9.63 19.97
CA ASP A 98 -3.67 8.75 21.01
C ASP A 98 -2.90 7.56 20.39
N ALA A 99 -2.39 7.74 19.16
CA ALA A 99 -1.79 6.67 18.39
C ALA A 99 -0.61 6.04 19.17
N PRO A 100 -0.61 4.71 19.38
CA PRO A 100 0.45 4.04 20.10
C PRO A 100 1.77 4.03 19.31
N GLY A 101 2.90 3.95 20.02
CA GLY A 101 4.22 3.76 19.43
C GLY A 101 4.78 4.99 18.73
N ASN A 102 5.49 4.78 17.63
CA ASN A 102 6.37 5.80 17.02
C ASN A 102 5.63 6.76 16.06
N VAL A 103 4.31 6.91 16.18
CA VAL A 103 3.52 7.75 15.26
C VAL A 103 3.83 9.24 15.47
N ALA A 104 3.94 9.69 16.72
CA ALA A 104 4.31 11.07 17.03
C ALA A 104 5.74 11.40 16.53
N GLU A 105 6.67 10.46 16.73
CA GLU A 105 8.03 10.54 16.22
C GLU A 105 8.06 10.60 14.69
N MET A 106 7.23 9.80 14.00
CA MET A 106 7.12 9.81 12.55
C MET A 106 6.67 11.18 12.03
N TRP A 107 5.62 11.77 12.62
CA TRP A 107 5.17 13.12 12.25
C TRP A 107 6.25 14.18 12.53
N SER A 108 6.95 14.07 13.66
CA SER A 108 8.08 14.95 14.00
C SER A 108 9.27 14.79 13.06
N ALA A 109 9.55 13.59 12.57
CA ALA A 109 10.60 13.36 11.59
C ALA A 109 10.18 13.88 10.21
N LEU A 110 8.93 13.60 9.79
CA LEU A 110 8.39 14.07 8.53
C LEU A 110 8.43 15.60 8.42
N SER A 111 8.18 16.33 9.52
CA SER A 111 8.24 17.80 9.53
C SER A 111 9.66 18.37 9.41
N LYS A 112 10.71 17.55 9.54
CA LYS A 112 12.12 17.95 9.33
C LYS A 112 12.57 17.82 7.88
N ALA A 113 11.76 17.23 6.99
CA ALA A 113 12.11 17.13 5.58
C ALA A 113 12.31 18.53 4.97
N ASP A 114 13.43 18.75 4.30
CA ASP A 114 13.86 20.07 3.79
C ASP A 114 13.76 20.21 2.26
N TRP A 115 13.29 19.17 1.56
CA TRP A 115 13.05 19.18 0.11
C TRP A 115 11.56 19.25 -0.22
N ARG A 116 11.23 19.55 -1.49
CA ARG A 116 9.84 19.57 -1.94
C ARG A 116 9.28 18.17 -2.05
N MET A 117 8.20 17.89 -1.32
CA MET A 117 7.58 16.56 -1.27
C MET A 117 6.05 16.66 -1.33
N SER A 118 5.40 15.67 -1.94
CA SER A 118 3.95 15.49 -1.87
C SER A 118 3.60 14.43 -0.83
N LEU A 119 2.87 14.81 0.21
CA LEU A 119 2.34 13.89 1.22
C LEU A 119 0.93 13.45 0.84
N TYR A 120 0.73 12.16 0.57
CA TYR A 120 -0.56 11.57 0.23
C TYR A 120 -1.26 11.03 1.47
N VAL A 121 -2.49 11.49 1.68
CA VAL A 121 -3.32 11.17 2.85
C VAL A 121 -4.74 10.81 2.43
N PRO A 122 -5.39 9.81 3.06
CA PRO A 122 -6.79 9.51 2.81
C PRO A 122 -7.65 10.74 3.14
N VAL A 123 -8.53 11.13 2.22
CA VAL A 123 -9.36 12.34 2.34
C VAL A 123 -10.20 12.38 3.61
N LYS A 124 -10.57 11.22 4.16
CA LYS A 124 -11.29 11.11 5.45
C LYS A 124 -10.49 11.69 6.63
N TYR A 125 -9.17 11.82 6.50
CA TYR A 125 -8.26 12.36 7.52
C TYR A 125 -7.79 13.79 7.23
N ARG A 126 -8.41 14.49 6.28
CA ARG A 126 -8.05 15.87 5.90
C ARG A 126 -8.07 16.88 7.06
N SER A 127 -8.80 16.59 8.14
CA SER A 127 -8.92 17.44 9.32
C SER A 127 -7.91 17.12 10.43
N CYS A 128 -7.02 16.15 10.21
CA CYS A 128 -5.98 15.78 11.17
C CYS A 128 -5.09 16.99 11.50
N LEU A 129 -4.86 17.22 12.80
CA LEU A 129 -4.10 18.38 13.27
C LEU A 129 -2.63 18.34 12.84
N ALA A 130 -2.02 17.15 12.76
CA ALA A 130 -0.63 16.98 12.34
C ALA A 130 -0.38 17.49 10.91
N LEU A 131 -1.42 17.51 10.05
CA LEU A 131 -1.31 18.07 8.70
C LEU A 131 -1.14 19.60 8.69
N LYS A 132 -1.63 20.28 9.73
CA LYS A 132 -1.57 21.74 9.84
C LYS A 132 -0.20 22.24 10.27
N THR A 133 0.61 21.37 10.86
CA THR A 133 1.95 21.70 11.37
C THR A 133 3.07 21.32 10.41
N LEU A 134 2.72 20.83 9.21
CA LEU A 134 3.70 20.49 8.19
C LEU A 134 4.35 21.75 7.59
N PRO A 135 5.66 21.70 7.26
CA PRO A 135 6.33 22.82 6.63
C PRO A 135 5.84 23.02 5.18
N SER A 136 6.02 24.23 4.65
CA SER A 136 5.44 24.66 3.37
C SER A 136 5.99 23.93 2.13
N ASN A 137 7.17 23.31 2.24
CA ASN A 137 7.75 22.44 1.22
C ASN A 137 7.02 21.10 1.08
N ILE A 138 6.22 20.70 2.07
CA ILE A 138 5.40 19.49 2.03
C ILE A 138 3.98 19.83 1.58
N LYS A 139 3.64 19.43 0.36
CA LYS A 139 2.31 19.62 -0.21
C LYS A 139 1.42 18.43 0.12
N VAL A 140 0.39 18.64 0.93
CA VAL A 140 -0.60 17.58 1.22
C VAL A 140 -1.51 17.36 0.02
N ARG A 141 -1.65 16.10 -0.41
CA ARG A 141 -2.54 15.63 -1.46
C ARG A 141 -3.45 14.52 -0.92
N TYR A 142 -4.68 14.48 -1.43
CA TYR A 142 -5.72 13.62 -0.90
C TYR A 142 -6.15 12.55 -1.89
N PHE A 143 -6.42 11.34 -1.38
CA PHE A 143 -6.96 10.21 -2.15
C PHE A 143 -8.09 9.51 -1.39
N ASN A 144 -8.90 8.68 -2.07
CA ASN A 144 -9.95 7.87 -1.44
C ASN A 144 -9.47 6.44 -1.21
N LEU A 145 -9.84 5.82 -0.08
CA LEU A 145 -9.58 4.39 0.22
C LEU A 145 -10.78 3.48 -0.08
N THR A 146 -11.80 4.00 -0.76
CA THR A 146 -13.08 3.31 -0.95
C THR A 146 -12.89 2.07 -1.83
N PRO A 147 -13.18 0.85 -1.34
CA PRO A 147 -13.05 -0.35 -2.15
C PRO A 147 -14.22 -0.48 -3.13
N ALA A 148 -13.94 -0.86 -4.38
CA ALA A 148 -14.97 -1.19 -5.37
C ALA A 148 -14.69 -2.52 -6.09
N SER A 149 -15.77 -3.23 -6.42
CA SER A 149 -15.82 -4.48 -7.17
C SER A 149 -17.11 -4.56 -8.00
N GLY A 150 -17.19 -5.49 -8.95
CA GLY A 150 -18.35 -5.65 -9.83
C GLY A 150 -17.98 -5.52 -11.31
N TRP A 151 -18.82 -4.88 -12.12
CA TRP A 151 -18.60 -4.75 -13.56
C TRP A 151 -17.29 -4.03 -13.87
N GLY A 152 -16.43 -4.66 -14.67
CA GLY A 152 -15.09 -4.13 -14.95
C GLY A 152 -15.09 -2.71 -15.53
N TRP A 153 -16.04 -2.36 -16.39
CA TRP A 153 -16.15 -1.00 -16.94
C TRP A 153 -16.49 0.04 -15.86
N LEU A 154 -17.36 -0.30 -14.92
CA LEU A 154 -17.80 0.57 -13.83
C LEU A 154 -16.64 0.80 -12.87
N VAL A 155 -16.02 -0.30 -12.43
CA VAL A 155 -14.88 -0.27 -11.51
C VAL A 155 -13.71 0.52 -12.11
N ARG A 156 -13.37 0.31 -13.40
CA ARG A 156 -12.33 1.10 -14.09
C ARG A 156 -12.66 2.59 -14.14
N ARG A 157 -13.92 2.98 -14.38
CA ARG A 157 -14.33 4.41 -14.34
C ARG A 157 -14.17 5.01 -12.95
N LEU A 158 -14.57 4.27 -11.91
CA LEU A 158 -14.41 4.71 -10.51
C LEU A 158 -12.93 4.85 -10.12
N PHE A 159 -12.08 3.93 -10.58
CA PHE A 159 -10.64 3.94 -10.36
C PHE A 159 -9.97 5.12 -11.06
N ARG A 160 -10.26 5.34 -12.34
CA ARG A 160 -9.75 6.48 -13.12
C ARG A 160 -10.13 7.83 -12.51
N ALA A 161 -11.36 7.95 -12.00
CA ALA A 161 -11.80 9.14 -11.27
C ALA A 161 -11.15 9.29 -9.87
N GLY A 162 -10.43 8.28 -9.38
CA GLY A 162 -9.88 8.24 -8.01
C GLY A 162 -10.95 8.17 -6.91
N LEU A 163 -12.18 7.79 -7.28
CA LEU A 163 -13.29 7.63 -6.36
C LEU A 163 -13.25 6.28 -5.64
N ALA A 164 -12.58 5.29 -6.21
CA ALA A 164 -12.39 3.98 -5.60
C ALA A 164 -11.02 3.37 -5.96
N MET A 165 -10.71 2.25 -5.34
CA MET A 165 -9.55 1.42 -5.63
C MET A 165 -9.84 -0.06 -5.37
N PRO A 166 -8.98 -0.99 -5.83
CA PRO A 166 -8.98 -2.37 -5.33
C PRO A 166 -8.89 -2.38 -3.81
N ARG A 167 -9.43 -3.40 -3.16
CA ARG A 167 -9.60 -3.41 -1.70
C ARG A 167 -8.25 -3.26 -0.98
N PRO A 168 -7.96 -2.12 -0.32
CA PRO A 168 -6.64 -1.87 0.23
C PRO A 168 -6.50 -2.67 1.53
N ARG A 169 -5.65 -3.70 1.51
CA ARG A 169 -5.22 -4.46 2.71
C ARG A 169 -3.84 -4.05 3.21
N ASN A 170 -3.13 -3.24 2.44
CA ASN A 170 -1.81 -2.72 2.73
C ASN A 170 -1.65 -1.36 2.03
N VAL A 171 -0.53 -0.69 2.28
CA VAL A 171 -0.19 0.63 1.74
C VAL A 171 0.24 0.61 0.27
N LEU A 172 0.65 -0.54 -0.28
CA LEU A 172 1.13 -0.59 -1.67
C LEU A 172 0.00 -0.46 -2.68
N VAL A 173 -1.18 -1.02 -2.43
CA VAL A 173 -2.36 -0.81 -3.31
C VAL A 173 -2.69 0.68 -3.48
N PRO A 174 -2.89 1.49 -2.42
CA PRO A 174 -3.12 2.92 -2.60
C PRO A 174 -1.91 3.64 -3.21
N SER A 175 -0.68 3.19 -2.96
CA SER A 175 0.52 3.77 -3.57
C SER A 175 0.57 3.58 -5.09
N LEU A 176 0.30 2.36 -5.56
CA LEU A 176 0.21 2.04 -7.00
C LEU A 176 -0.91 2.84 -7.68
N MET A 177 -2.10 2.87 -7.08
CA MET A 177 -3.24 3.63 -7.62
C MET A 177 -2.96 5.13 -7.64
N THR A 178 -2.24 5.64 -6.65
CA THR A 178 -1.81 7.04 -6.58
C THR A 178 -0.81 7.34 -7.67
N ALA A 179 0.20 6.49 -7.86
CA ALA A 179 1.20 6.64 -8.91
C ALA A 179 0.58 6.68 -10.31
N ILE A 180 -0.37 5.79 -10.61
CA ILE A 180 -1.13 5.83 -11.88
C ILE A 180 -1.85 7.17 -12.05
N ARG A 181 -2.48 7.70 -10.99
CA ARG A 181 -3.16 9.01 -11.03
C ARG A 181 -2.21 10.22 -11.12
N GLU A 182 -0.95 10.05 -10.71
CA GLU A 182 0.11 11.03 -10.94
C GLU A 182 0.75 10.90 -12.32
N GLY A 183 0.21 10.02 -13.16
CA GLY A 183 0.50 9.98 -14.59
C GLY A 183 1.79 9.24 -14.95
N TYR A 184 2.46 8.58 -14.01
CA TYR A 184 3.66 7.78 -14.31
C TYR A 184 3.35 6.69 -15.34
N SER A 185 4.20 6.57 -16.37
CA SER A 185 4.11 5.52 -17.40
C SER A 185 4.68 4.19 -16.93
N ARG A 186 5.64 4.22 -15.98
CA ARG A 186 6.25 3.03 -15.37
C ARG A 186 6.32 3.15 -13.86
N ILE A 187 6.04 2.06 -13.17
CA ILE A 187 6.14 1.95 -11.71
C ILE A 187 6.95 0.70 -11.37
N VAL A 188 7.95 0.83 -10.49
CA VAL A 188 8.77 -0.29 -10.01
C VAL A 188 8.60 -0.44 -8.50
N LEU A 189 8.38 -1.65 -8.03
CA LEU A 189 8.31 -1.97 -6.60
C LEU A 189 9.66 -2.49 -6.08
N THR A 190 10.15 -1.92 -4.99
CA THR A 190 11.23 -2.49 -4.17
C THR A 190 10.80 -2.53 -2.69
N GLY A 191 11.38 -3.42 -1.87
CA GLY A 191 10.95 -3.59 -0.47
C GLY A 191 9.49 -4.06 -0.28
N ALA A 192 8.92 -4.71 -1.30
CA ALA A 192 7.53 -5.19 -1.33
C ALA A 192 7.44 -6.72 -1.10
N ASP A 193 8.00 -7.20 0.01
CA ASP A 193 8.25 -8.64 0.24
C ASP A 193 6.97 -9.47 0.35
N HIS A 194 6.00 -9.04 1.17
CA HIS A 194 4.75 -9.77 1.42
C HIS A 194 4.92 -11.25 1.85
N SER A 195 6.07 -11.61 2.41
CA SER A 195 6.43 -12.98 2.78
C SER A 195 5.85 -13.45 4.12
N TRP A 196 4.73 -12.85 4.56
CA TRP A 196 4.14 -13.10 5.89
C TRP A 196 3.73 -14.55 6.13
N SER A 197 3.41 -15.30 5.07
CA SER A 197 3.06 -16.72 5.20
C SER A 197 4.25 -17.63 5.46
N LYS A 198 5.50 -17.19 5.25
CA LYS A 198 6.70 -17.99 5.59
C LYS A 198 6.79 -18.30 7.09
N SER A 199 6.19 -17.45 7.92
CA SER A 199 6.28 -17.50 9.36
C SER A 199 4.92 -17.64 10.04
N LEU A 200 3.95 -18.28 9.38
CA LEU A 200 2.61 -18.48 9.90
C LEU A 200 2.39 -19.94 10.28
N TRP A 201 2.04 -20.21 11.53
CA TRP A 201 1.70 -21.56 12.01
C TRP A 201 0.67 -21.55 13.13
N VAL A 202 0.26 -22.73 13.59
CA VAL A 202 -0.62 -22.92 14.76
C VAL A 202 0.17 -23.64 15.84
N THR A 203 0.16 -23.11 17.06
CA THR A 203 0.84 -23.71 18.23
C THR A 203 0.07 -24.91 18.78
N ASP A 204 0.69 -25.69 19.67
CA ASP A 204 0.03 -26.79 20.40
C ASP A 204 -1.18 -26.34 21.22
N ASN A 205 -1.20 -25.08 21.68
CA ASN A 205 -2.34 -24.46 22.36
C ASN A 205 -3.46 -23.98 21.40
N ASN A 206 -3.44 -24.39 20.13
CA ASN A 206 -4.37 -24.01 19.07
C ASN A 206 -4.49 -22.48 18.84
N ARG A 207 -3.36 -21.77 18.98
CA ARG A 207 -3.26 -20.32 18.73
C ARG A 207 -2.52 -20.07 17.43
N VAL A 208 -2.98 -19.10 16.66
CA VAL A 208 -2.31 -18.69 15.42
C VAL A 208 -1.20 -17.73 15.77
N VAL A 209 0.00 -17.99 15.25
CA VAL A 209 1.18 -17.16 15.50
C VAL A 209 1.81 -16.75 14.18
N THR A 210 2.23 -15.49 14.11
CA THR A 210 3.07 -14.95 13.03
C THR A 210 4.29 -14.28 13.64
N VAL A 211 5.49 -14.80 13.38
CA VAL A 211 6.74 -14.24 13.92
C VAL A 211 7.61 -13.78 12.76
N GLN A 212 7.97 -12.50 12.69
CA GLN A 212 9.14 -12.15 11.88
C GLN A 212 10.38 -12.68 12.61
N PRO A 213 11.22 -13.54 12.01
CA PRO A 213 12.28 -14.30 12.71
C PRO A 213 13.41 -13.49 13.38
N HIS A 214 13.33 -12.16 13.47
CA HIS A 214 14.41 -11.31 13.99
C HIS A 214 14.07 -10.55 15.28
N PHE A 215 13.04 -10.96 16.03
CA PHE A 215 12.63 -10.21 17.24
C PHE A 215 12.36 -11.05 18.50
N TYR A 216 12.52 -12.36 18.44
CA TYR A 216 12.11 -13.23 19.55
C TYR A 216 13.13 -14.32 19.85
N GLU A 217 14.35 -13.92 20.14
CA GLU A 217 15.17 -14.65 21.10
C GLU A 217 15.00 -13.90 22.44
N ASP A 218 14.39 -14.54 23.43
CA ASP A 218 14.35 -14.14 24.85
C ASP A 218 13.37 -13.06 25.36
N ASN A 219 12.06 -13.14 25.06
CA ASN A 219 11.07 -12.53 25.98
C ASN A 219 9.72 -13.25 26.04
N GLU A 220 9.53 -14.06 27.09
CA GLU A 220 8.32 -14.86 27.36
C GLU A 220 7.05 -13.97 27.49
N LYS A 221 7.19 -12.77 28.06
CA LYS A 221 6.08 -11.80 28.20
C LYS A 221 5.58 -11.25 26.86
N GLU A 222 6.47 -11.01 25.92
CA GLU A 222 6.07 -10.53 24.59
C GLU A 222 5.43 -11.66 23.77
N ARG A 223 5.83 -12.91 24.00
CA ARG A 223 5.17 -14.08 23.40
C ARG A 223 3.74 -14.25 23.92
N GLU A 224 3.51 -14.13 25.22
CA GLU A 224 2.16 -14.14 25.80
C GLU A 224 1.29 -12.99 25.30
N ARG A 225 1.87 -11.79 25.15
CA ARG A 225 1.17 -10.63 24.60
C ARG A 225 0.74 -10.84 23.16
N VAL A 226 1.64 -11.35 22.30
CA VAL A 226 1.33 -11.68 20.90
C VAL A 226 0.27 -12.77 20.85
N GLU A 227 0.40 -13.83 21.65
CA GLU A 227 -0.61 -14.88 21.72
C GLU A 227 -1.99 -14.37 22.18
N SER A 228 -2.04 -13.36 23.06
CA SER A 228 -3.30 -12.73 23.47
C SER A 228 -3.95 -11.92 22.34
N LEU A 229 -3.17 -11.21 21.52
CA LEU A 229 -3.63 -10.41 20.39
C LEU A 229 -4.26 -11.26 19.27
N TYR A 230 -3.80 -12.50 19.11
CA TYR A 230 -4.26 -13.43 18.08
C TYR A 230 -5.19 -14.53 18.60
N LYS A 231 -5.58 -14.49 19.89
CA LYS A 231 -6.36 -15.55 20.54
C LYS A 231 -7.65 -15.90 19.80
N ASP A 232 -8.31 -14.92 19.21
CA ASP A 232 -9.59 -15.09 18.51
C ASP A 232 -9.46 -15.12 16.98
N ILE A 233 -8.23 -15.08 16.45
CA ILE A 233 -7.97 -15.09 15.01
C ILE A 233 -7.72 -16.52 14.55
N ARG A 234 -8.51 -16.99 13.60
CA ARG A 234 -8.34 -18.31 12.97
C ARG A 234 -7.45 -18.21 11.74
N ILE A 235 -6.64 -19.24 11.48
CA ILE A 235 -5.65 -19.21 10.40
C ILE A 235 -6.30 -19.02 9.02
N HIS A 236 -7.50 -19.58 8.80
CA HIS A 236 -8.24 -19.40 7.54
C HIS A 236 -8.63 -17.93 7.29
N GLN A 237 -8.85 -17.13 8.33
CA GLN A 237 -9.15 -15.70 8.20
C GLN A 237 -7.90 -14.92 7.76
N ILE A 238 -6.71 -15.33 8.20
CA ILE A 238 -5.44 -14.76 7.75
C ILE A 238 -5.22 -15.09 6.28
N TYR A 239 -5.41 -16.35 5.88
CA TYR A 239 -5.32 -16.74 4.47
C TYR A 239 -6.36 -16.04 3.59
N GLU A 240 -7.58 -15.81 4.10
CA GLU A 240 -8.57 -15.00 3.40
C GLU A 240 -8.09 -13.54 3.24
N SER A 241 -7.50 -12.96 4.28
CA SER A 241 -6.91 -11.61 4.21
C SER A 241 -5.78 -11.53 3.18
N PHE A 242 -4.89 -12.53 3.14
CA PHE A 242 -3.83 -12.65 2.14
C PHE A 242 -4.41 -12.78 0.73
N SER A 243 -5.40 -13.67 0.54
CA SER A 243 -6.09 -13.85 -0.73
C SER A 243 -6.67 -12.53 -1.25
N ILE A 244 -7.32 -11.75 -0.37
CA ILE A 244 -7.86 -10.44 -0.72
C ILE A 244 -6.74 -9.45 -1.09
N ALA A 245 -5.63 -9.45 -0.35
CA ALA A 245 -4.49 -8.58 -0.63
C ALA A 245 -3.86 -8.89 -2.00
N PHE A 246 -3.51 -10.16 -2.26
CA PHE A 246 -2.87 -10.56 -3.51
C PHE A 246 -3.79 -10.40 -4.71
N ARG A 247 -5.08 -10.76 -4.59
CA ARG A 247 -6.07 -10.51 -5.65
C ARG A 247 -6.20 -9.01 -5.97
N SER A 248 -5.99 -8.14 -4.99
CA SER A 248 -6.05 -6.70 -5.24
C SER A 248 -4.90 -6.23 -6.14
N TYR A 249 -3.72 -6.86 -6.11
CA TYR A 249 -2.64 -6.53 -7.05
C TYR A 249 -2.98 -6.91 -8.49
N PHE A 250 -3.66 -8.03 -8.73
CA PHE A 250 -4.17 -8.36 -10.06
C PHE A 250 -5.20 -7.34 -10.56
N ALA A 251 -6.10 -6.87 -9.69
CA ALA A 251 -7.02 -5.80 -10.05
C ALA A 251 -6.31 -4.46 -10.33
N VAL A 252 -5.20 -4.16 -9.63
CA VAL A 252 -4.32 -3.02 -9.96
C VAL A 252 -3.68 -3.23 -11.33
N LYS A 253 -3.13 -4.43 -11.60
CA LYS A 253 -2.51 -4.77 -12.88
C LYS A 253 -3.47 -4.60 -14.05
N ASP A 254 -4.67 -5.17 -13.95
CA ASP A 254 -5.71 -5.06 -14.99
C ASP A 254 -6.11 -3.61 -15.27
N PHE A 255 -6.09 -2.76 -14.22
CA PHE A 255 -6.34 -1.34 -14.37
C PHE A 255 -5.16 -0.62 -15.02
N ALA A 256 -3.94 -0.85 -14.53
CA ALA A 256 -2.71 -0.27 -15.06
C ALA A 256 -2.52 -0.59 -16.54
N ASP A 257 -2.71 -1.85 -16.94
CA ASP A 257 -2.68 -2.29 -18.34
C ASP A 257 -3.69 -1.50 -19.19
N SER A 258 -4.90 -1.25 -18.67
CA SER A 258 -5.92 -0.47 -19.37
C SER A 258 -5.63 1.03 -19.48
N GLU A 259 -4.73 1.55 -18.63
CA GLU A 259 -4.21 2.93 -18.71
C GLU A 259 -2.87 2.99 -19.48
N GLY A 260 -2.34 1.84 -19.91
CA GLY A 260 -1.03 1.71 -20.53
C GLY A 260 0.12 2.07 -19.60
N VAL A 261 0.03 1.68 -18.33
CA VAL A 261 1.06 1.87 -17.30
C VAL A 261 1.73 0.53 -17.00
N GLU A 262 3.06 0.48 -17.10
CA GLU A 262 3.84 -0.71 -16.79
C GLU A 262 4.15 -0.78 -15.29
N ILE A 263 3.90 -1.93 -14.65
CA ILE A 263 4.25 -2.16 -13.24
C ILE A 263 5.20 -3.35 -13.17
N LEU A 264 6.37 -3.16 -12.56
CA LEU A 264 7.40 -4.18 -12.38
C LEU A 264 7.70 -4.40 -10.89
N ASN A 265 8.13 -5.61 -10.54
CA ASN A 265 8.53 -5.97 -9.18
C ASN A 265 10.03 -6.30 -9.13
N ALA A 266 10.81 -5.38 -8.56
CA ALA A 266 12.24 -5.52 -8.33
C ALA A 266 12.60 -6.14 -6.97
N THR A 267 11.62 -6.42 -6.11
CA THR A 267 11.85 -6.90 -4.73
C THR A 267 12.24 -8.38 -4.72
N PRO A 268 13.47 -8.77 -4.38
CA PRO A 268 13.88 -10.18 -4.32
C PRO A 268 12.98 -11.01 -3.40
N GLY A 269 12.61 -12.23 -3.83
CA GLY A 269 11.79 -13.14 -3.02
C GLY A 269 10.37 -12.65 -2.67
N SER A 270 9.88 -11.58 -3.30
CA SER A 270 8.54 -11.05 -3.08
C SER A 270 7.45 -12.05 -3.45
N PHE A 271 6.39 -12.06 -2.65
CA PHE A 271 5.22 -12.93 -2.83
C PHE A 271 4.17 -12.29 -3.74
N ILE A 272 4.39 -11.04 -4.19
CA ILE A 272 3.52 -10.40 -5.19
C ILE A 272 3.84 -10.97 -6.57
N ASP A 273 2.92 -11.77 -7.10
CA ASP A 273 3.01 -12.47 -8.39
C ASP A 273 2.24 -11.76 -9.52
N ALA A 274 1.52 -10.68 -9.21
CA ALA A 274 0.74 -9.93 -10.20
C ALA A 274 1.60 -9.13 -11.21
N PHE A 275 2.87 -8.84 -10.89
CA PHE A 275 3.72 -7.96 -11.69
C PHE A 275 4.97 -8.70 -12.17
N PRO A 276 5.38 -8.52 -13.45
CA PRO A 276 6.63 -9.08 -13.96
C PRO A 276 7.84 -8.72 -13.09
N ARG A 277 8.78 -9.66 -13.00
CA ARG A 277 10.01 -9.50 -12.22
C ARG A 277 11.00 -8.61 -12.97
N THR A 278 11.72 -7.77 -12.23
CA THR A 278 12.88 -7.02 -12.73
C THR A 278 13.99 -6.98 -11.66
N ARG A 279 15.08 -6.27 -11.95
CA ARG A 279 16.15 -5.95 -10.99
C ARG A 279 16.44 -4.46 -11.07
N LEU A 280 16.83 -3.83 -9.96
CA LEU A 280 17.11 -2.38 -9.94
C LEU A 280 18.25 -2.02 -10.89
N GLU A 281 19.31 -2.82 -10.93
CA GLU A 281 20.43 -2.67 -11.87
C GLU A 281 20.06 -2.67 -13.37
N LEU A 282 18.88 -3.17 -13.75
CA LEU A 282 18.40 -3.17 -15.14
C LEU A 282 17.64 -1.89 -15.51
N LEU A 283 17.39 -1.00 -14.55
CA LEU A 283 16.72 0.27 -14.83
C LEU A 283 17.69 1.31 -15.40
N GLY A 284 18.94 1.29 -14.91
CA GLY A 284 19.99 2.27 -15.20
C GLY A 284 20.63 2.18 -16.57
#